data_AF-A0A076HS71-F1
#
_entry.id   AF-A0A076HS71-F1
#
_cell.length_a   1.000
_cell.length_b   1.000
_cell.length_c   1.000
_cell.angle_alpha   90.00
_cell.angle_beta   90.00
_cell.angle_gamma   90.00
#
_symmetry.space_group_name_H-M   'P 1'
#
loop_
_entity.id
_entity.type
_entity.pdbx_description
1 polymer ?
#
loop_
_entity_poly.entity_id
_entity_poly.type
_entity_poly.pdbx_seq_one_letter_code
_entity_poly.pdbx_strand_id
1 'polypeptide(L)'
;MGVRLLHEEQLAVALDLTPDMFRTIFGNKAEFLLQVTRHNLARQRREHEELFANLATPVECLLAMLHHSLHELRQSHHDYHVLREQFPLVWDAIQEYTREYAFPLLTRLLQEGVQEGQFRAALDAPFIARIILAQFSLVLNEQFFPPDQINLGEVYRNIFFPYVRGLCTEEGMRLTAPHFARMWK
;
A
#
# COMPACT_ATOMS: atom_id res chain seq x y z
N MET A 1 -1.15 -5.52 -14.28
CA MET A 1 -0.10 -5.75 -15.29
C MET A 1 1.26 -5.73 -14.61
N GLY A 2 2.10 -6.73 -14.87
CA GLY A 2 3.42 -6.84 -14.24
C GLY A 2 4.49 -6.04 -14.93
N VAL A 3 5.36 -5.43 -14.11
CA VAL A 3 6.52 -4.67 -14.60
C VAL A 3 7.62 -5.61 -15.08
N ARG A 4 7.56 -6.90 -14.71
CA ARG A 4 8.41 -7.93 -15.33
C ARG A 4 8.05 -8.09 -16.81
N LEU A 5 8.89 -7.49 -17.64
CA LEU A 5 9.29 -8.00 -18.96
C LEU A 5 8.34 -7.82 -20.14
N LEU A 6 7.35 -6.93 -20.09
CA LEU A 6 6.62 -6.57 -21.31
C LEU A 6 7.37 -5.46 -22.07
N HIS A 7 7.82 -5.78 -23.29
CA HIS A 7 8.25 -4.78 -24.28
C HIS A 7 7.05 -3.92 -24.72
N GLU A 8 7.30 -2.72 -25.24
CA GLU A 8 6.23 -1.80 -25.70
C GLU A 8 5.27 -2.48 -26.67
N GLU A 9 5.77 -3.36 -27.55
CA GLU A 9 4.97 -4.15 -28.48
C GLU A 9 3.99 -5.09 -27.76
N GLN A 10 4.43 -5.73 -26.68
CA GLN A 10 3.59 -6.62 -25.88
C GLN A 10 2.57 -5.83 -25.05
N LEU A 11 2.93 -4.63 -24.58
CA LEU A 11 2.00 -3.72 -23.93
C LEU A 11 0.94 -3.22 -24.90
N ALA A 12 1.32 -2.88 -26.13
CA ALA A 12 0.39 -2.46 -27.17
C ALA A 12 -0.60 -3.59 -27.49
N VAL A 13 -0.11 -4.82 -27.71
CA VAL A 13 -0.96 -5.99 -27.94
C VAL A 13 -1.90 -6.26 -26.75
N ALA A 14 -1.41 -6.17 -25.52
CA ALA A 14 -2.24 -6.37 -24.32
C ALA A 14 -3.34 -5.31 -24.14
N LEU A 15 -3.23 -4.17 -24.83
CA LEU A 15 -4.20 -3.08 -24.83
C LEU A 15 -5.04 -3.05 -26.12
N ASP A 16 -4.92 -4.07 -26.99
CA ASP A 16 -5.54 -4.12 -28.31
C ASP A 16 -5.15 -2.91 -29.21
N LEU A 17 -3.89 -2.47 -29.11
CA LEU A 17 -3.30 -1.34 -29.87
C LEU A 17 -2.18 -1.81 -30.79
N THR A 18 -1.91 -1.03 -31.85
CA THR A 18 -0.64 -1.13 -32.60
C THR A 18 0.49 -0.42 -31.83
N PRO A 19 1.77 -0.80 -32.04
CA PRO A 19 2.90 -0.09 -31.42
C PRO A 19 2.91 1.41 -31.72
N ASP A 20 2.52 1.83 -32.92
CA ASP A 20 2.44 3.24 -33.30
C ASP A 20 1.33 3.97 -32.56
N MET A 21 0.16 3.34 -32.39
CA MET A 21 -0.92 3.89 -31.57
C MET A 21 -0.48 3.99 -30.10
N PHE A 22 0.19 2.97 -29.56
CA PHE A 22 0.70 3.00 -28.19
C PHE A 22 1.65 4.18 -27.97
N ARG A 23 2.63 4.40 -28.86
CA ARG A 23 3.55 5.54 -28.76
C ARG A 23 2.83 6.88 -28.96
N THR A 24 1.81 6.92 -29.81
CA THR A 24 1.02 8.14 -30.02
C THR A 24 0.21 8.51 -28.77
N ILE A 25 -0.36 7.52 -28.08
CA ILE A 25 -1.21 7.75 -26.90
C ILE A 25 -0.37 7.96 -25.64
N PHE A 26 0.67 7.15 -25.44
CA PHE A 26 1.41 7.05 -24.18
C PHE A 26 2.88 7.45 -24.27
N GLY A 27 3.40 7.77 -25.45
CA GLY A 27 4.80 8.09 -25.68
C GLY A 27 5.69 6.84 -25.65
N ASN A 28 6.12 6.45 -24.46
CA ASN A 28 7.01 5.31 -24.24
C ASN A 28 6.59 4.51 -22.99
N LYS A 29 7.24 3.37 -22.77
CA LYS A 29 6.99 2.51 -21.60
C LYS A 29 7.09 3.27 -20.27
N ALA A 30 8.06 4.16 -20.10
CA ALA A 30 8.24 4.88 -18.84
C ALA A 30 7.09 5.88 -18.59
N GLU A 31 6.66 6.60 -19.62
CA GLU A 31 5.52 7.51 -19.57
C GLU A 31 4.20 6.76 -19.33
N PHE A 32 3.99 5.64 -20.02
CA PHE A 32 2.85 4.75 -19.77
C PHE A 32 2.81 4.28 -18.31
N LEU A 33 3.92 3.77 -17.78
CA LEU A 33 4.00 3.31 -16.40
C LEU A 33 3.72 4.44 -15.42
N LEU A 34 4.25 5.65 -15.65
CA LEU A 34 3.97 6.81 -14.81
C LEU A 34 2.48 7.18 -14.80
N GLN A 35 1.82 7.17 -15.96
CA GLN A 35 0.39 7.45 -16.07
C GLN A 35 -0.44 6.39 -15.32
N VAL A 36 -0.14 5.11 -15.51
CA VAL A 36 -0.82 4.01 -14.81
C VAL A 36 -0.60 4.10 -13.30
N THR A 37 0.63 4.36 -12.85
CA THR A 37 0.93 4.53 -11.42
C THR A 37 0.15 5.69 -10.83
N ARG A 38 0.14 6.86 -11.46
CA ARG A 38 -0.65 8.01 -10.98
C ARG A 38 -2.15 7.71 -10.93
N HIS A 39 -2.68 7.04 -11.96
CA HIS A 39 -4.07 6.60 -11.97
C HIS A 39 -4.39 5.67 -10.81
N ASN A 40 -3.53 4.68 -10.56
CA ASN A 40 -3.70 3.71 -9.46
C ASN A 40 -3.60 4.37 -8.09
N LEU A 41 -2.66 5.30 -7.88
CA LEU A 41 -2.53 6.04 -6.62
C LEU A 41 -3.75 6.94 -6.36
N ALA A 42 -4.28 7.59 -7.41
CA ALA A 42 -5.51 8.37 -7.30
C ALA A 42 -6.74 7.49 -7.03
N ARG A 43 -6.81 6.29 -7.63
CA ARG A 43 -7.84 5.28 -7.35
C ARG A 43 -7.78 4.83 -5.90
N GLN A 44 -6.60 4.43 -5.41
CA GLN A 44 -6.39 3.98 -4.03
C GLN A 44 -6.85 5.05 -3.02
N ARG A 45 -6.56 6.33 -3.29
CA ARG A 45 -7.03 7.42 -2.43
C ARG A 45 -8.57 7.48 -2.32
N ARG A 46 -9.28 7.36 -3.46
CA ARG A 46 -10.75 7.33 -3.47
C ARG A 46 -11.30 6.11 -2.76
N GLU A 47 -10.69 4.94 -2.99
CA GLU A 47 -11.08 3.70 -2.33
C GLU A 47 -10.93 3.78 -0.81
N HIS A 48 -9.86 4.40 -0.31
CA HIS A 48 -9.73 4.69 1.13
C HIS A 48 -10.82 5.63 1.65
N GLU A 49 -11.15 6.70 0.91
CA GLU A 49 -12.23 7.63 1.31
C GLU A 49 -13.59 6.90 1.39
N GLU A 50 -13.90 6.05 0.43
CA GLU A 50 -15.11 5.20 0.42
C GLU A 50 -15.10 4.15 1.53
N LEU A 51 -13.96 3.53 1.80
CA LEU A 51 -13.79 2.56 2.89
C LEU A 51 -14.05 3.24 4.24
N PHE A 52 -13.48 4.42 4.46
CA PHE A 52 -13.60 5.14 5.74
C PHE A 52 -15.00 5.71 5.98
N ALA A 53 -15.77 6.00 4.93
CA ALA A 53 -17.14 6.49 5.05
C ALA A 53 -18.07 5.54 5.82
N ASN A 54 -17.71 4.25 5.89
CA ASN A 54 -18.51 3.21 6.55
C ASN A 54 -17.89 2.69 7.86
N LEU A 55 -16.79 3.28 8.33
CA LEU A 55 -16.08 2.84 9.53
C LEU A 55 -16.27 3.85 10.65
N ALA A 56 -16.42 3.35 11.87
CA ALA A 56 -16.80 4.17 13.01
C ALA A 56 -15.60 4.72 13.78
N THR A 57 -14.42 4.09 13.65
CA THR A 57 -13.28 4.38 14.52
C THR A 57 -11.94 4.45 13.78
N PRO A 58 -10.99 5.30 14.23
CA PRO A 58 -9.65 5.39 13.65
C PRO A 58 -8.88 4.06 13.59
N VAL A 59 -9.04 3.20 14.60
CA VAL A 59 -8.40 1.87 14.61
C VAL A 59 -8.96 0.95 13.52
N GLU A 60 -10.27 1.00 13.25
CA GLU A 60 -10.89 0.26 12.15
C GLU A 60 -10.43 0.80 10.80
N CYS A 61 -10.33 2.12 10.64
CA CYS A 61 -9.79 2.75 9.45
C CYS A 61 -8.35 2.31 9.17
N LEU A 62 -7.50 2.27 10.20
CA LEU A 62 -6.11 1.79 10.07
C LEU A 62 -6.09 0.33 9.59
N LEU A 63 -6.87 -0.55 10.20
CA LEU A 63 -6.92 -1.96 9.80
C LEU A 63 -7.48 -2.15 8.39
N ALA A 64 -8.52 -1.41 8.02
CA ALA A 64 -9.08 -1.43 6.67
C ALA A 64 -8.06 -0.98 5.64
N MET A 65 -7.29 0.08 5.92
CA MET A 65 -6.21 0.56 5.07
C MET A 65 -5.09 -0.50 4.92
N LEU A 66 -4.70 -1.17 6.01
CA LEU A 66 -3.71 -2.24 5.98
C LEU A 66 -4.20 -3.49 5.23
N HIS A 67 -5.50 -3.80 5.31
CA HIS A 67 -6.12 -4.88 4.55
C HIS A 67 -6.19 -4.56 3.06
N HIS A 68 -6.62 -3.33 2.72
CA HIS A 68 -6.68 -2.86 1.35
C HIS A 68 -5.29 -2.88 0.69
N SER A 69 -4.26 -2.40 1.40
CA SER A 69 -2.88 -2.45 0.88
C SER A 69 -2.32 -3.87 0.72
N LEU A 70 -2.73 -4.84 1.55
CA LEU A 70 -2.44 -6.26 1.31
C LEU A 70 -3.12 -6.77 0.03
N HIS A 71 -4.36 -6.35 -0.23
CA HIS A 71 -5.05 -6.71 -1.47
C HIS A 71 -4.31 -6.12 -2.68
N GLU A 72 -3.95 -4.83 -2.64
CA GLU A 72 -3.17 -4.16 -3.68
C GLU A 72 -1.82 -4.85 -3.90
N LEU A 73 -1.13 -5.25 -2.83
CA LEU A 73 0.12 -6.01 -2.92
C LEU A 73 -0.04 -7.34 -3.67
N ARG A 74 -1.15 -8.06 -3.44
CA ARG A 74 -1.42 -9.35 -4.11
C ARG A 74 -1.83 -9.20 -5.57
N GLN A 75 -2.52 -8.12 -5.92
CA GLN A 75 -2.91 -7.80 -7.30
C GLN A 75 -1.76 -7.12 -8.06
N SER A 76 -0.81 -6.55 -7.34
CA SER A 76 0.38 -5.93 -7.88
C SER A 76 1.29 -6.99 -8.46
N HIS A 77 1.64 -6.82 -9.72
CA HIS A 77 2.71 -7.54 -10.38
C HIS A 77 3.96 -6.64 -10.54
N HIS A 78 4.05 -5.58 -9.74
CA HIS A 78 5.14 -4.62 -9.81
C HIS A 78 6.39 -5.19 -9.16
N ASP A 79 7.47 -5.20 -9.93
CA ASP A 79 8.80 -5.41 -9.40
C ASP A 79 9.29 -4.05 -8.88
N TYR A 80 9.10 -3.82 -7.58
CA TYR A 80 9.42 -2.53 -6.96
C TYR A 80 10.93 -2.21 -7.01
N HIS A 81 11.77 -3.24 -7.10
CA HIS A 81 13.20 -3.06 -7.29
C HIS A 81 13.48 -2.47 -8.68
N VAL A 82 12.89 -3.06 -9.72
CA VAL A 82 12.98 -2.55 -11.10
C VAL A 82 12.40 -1.15 -11.22
N LEU A 83 11.26 -0.86 -10.58
CA LEU A 83 10.68 0.49 -10.59
C LEU A 83 11.65 1.52 -10.01
N ARG A 84 12.28 1.22 -8.87
CA ARG A 84 13.21 2.12 -8.21
C ARG A 84 14.48 2.37 -9.04
N GLU A 85 15.03 1.33 -9.68
CA GLU A 85 16.30 1.44 -10.40
C GLU A 85 16.15 1.94 -11.84
N GLN A 86 15.09 1.51 -12.54
CA GLN A 86 14.94 1.72 -13.99
C GLN A 86 13.90 2.79 -14.34
N PHE A 87 13.00 3.13 -13.41
CA PHE A 87 11.90 4.07 -13.65
C PHE A 87 11.80 5.13 -12.54
N PRO A 88 12.82 6.00 -12.35
CA PRO A 88 12.90 6.93 -11.22
C PRO A 88 11.70 7.88 -11.12
N LEU A 89 11.15 8.36 -12.24
CA LEU A 89 9.95 9.20 -12.21
C LEU A 89 8.70 8.47 -11.69
N VAL A 90 8.59 7.17 -11.96
CA VAL A 90 7.51 6.33 -11.43
C VAL A 90 7.70 6.14 -9.92
N TRP A 91 8.94 5.87 -9.51
CA TRP A 91 9.28 5.76 -8.10
C TRP A 91 9.01 7.06 -7.33
N ASP A 92 9.39 8.21 -7.89
CA ASP A 92 9.15 9.52 -7.30
C ASP A 92 7.67 9.80 -7.10
N ALA A 93 6.81 9.42 -8.05
CA ALA A 93 5.36 9.55 -7.88
C ALA A 93 4.82 8.71 -6.70
N ILE A 94 5.38 7.52 -6.47
CA ILE A 94 5.03 6.68 -5.31
C ILE A 94 5.53 7.33 -4.00
N GLN A 95 6.74 7.89 -3.99
CA GLN A 95 7.31 8.58 -2.84
C GLN A 95 6.56 9.89 -2.51
N GLU A 96 6.16 10.64 -3.52
CA GLU A 96 5.32 11.83 -3.39
C GLU A 96 3.97 11.47 -2.75
N TYR A 97 3.27 10.47 -3.28
CA TYR A 97 2.03 9.98 -2.68
C TYR A 97 2.21 9.50 -1.24
N THR A 98 3.31 8.78 -0.95
CA THR A 98 3.63 8.32 0.41
C THR A 98 3.79 9.50 1.37
N ARG A 99 4.48 10.56 0.92
CA ARG A 99 4.75 11.77 1.71
C ARG A 99 3.53 12.65 1.90
N GLU A 100 2.75 12.86 0.85
CA GLU A 100 1.67 13.86 0.80
C GLU A 100 0.32 13.30 1.22
N TYR A 101 0.13 11.99 1.12
CA TYR A 101 -1.14 11.35 1.44
C TYR A 101 -1.00 10.28 2.53
N ALA A 102 -0.19 9.24 2.30
CA ALA A 102 -0.16 8.09 3.21
C ALA A 102 0.37 8.46 4.60
N PHE A 103 1.44 9.25 4.67
CA PHE A 103 2.03 9.69 5.93
C PHE A 103 1.10 10.61 6.76
N PRO A 104 0.50 11.67 6.19
CA PRO A 104 -0.48 12.49 6.90
C PRO A 104 -1.70 11.70 7.34
N LEU A 105 -2.23 10.81 6.50
CA LEU A 105 -3.38 9.98 6.82
C LEU A 105 -3.10 9.06 8.02
N LEU A 106 -1.98 8.32 7.98
CA LEU A 106 -1.56 7.45 9.08
C LEU A 106 -1.39 8.24 10.38
N THR A 107 -0.71 9.39 10.29
CA THR A 107 -0.49 10.26 11.46
C THR A 107 -1.82 10.70 12.06
N ARG A 108 -2.78 11.13 11.22
CA ARG A 108 -4.12 11.53 11.65
C ARG A 108 -4.85 10.39 12.36
N LEU A 109 -4.94 9.21 11.74
CA LEU A 109 -5.63 8.05 12.32
C LEU A 109 -5.03 7.63 13.66
N LEU A 110 -3.70 7.67 13.79
CA LEU A 110 -3.03 7.36 15.05
C LEU A 110 -3.31 8.42 16.13
N GLN A 111 -3.31 9.71 15.77
CA GLN A 111 -3.63 10.80 16.69
C GLN A 111 -5.08 10.72 17.17
N GLU A 112 -6.04 10.56 16.25
CA GLU A 112 -7.47 10.41 16.55
C GLU A 112 -7.68 9.17 17.43
N GLY A 113 -7.07 8.03 17.08
CA GLY A 113 -7.19 6.80 17.88
C GLY A 113 -6.56 6.91 19.28
N VAL A 114 -5.52 7.74 19.47
CA VAL A 114 -5.02 8.07 20.81
C VAL A 114 -6.03 8.92 21.58
N GLN A 115 -6.62 9.94 20.95
CA GLN A 115 -7.63 10.81 21.56
C GLN A 115 -8.89 10.04 21.96
N GLU A 116 -9.29 9.07 21.15
CA GLU A 116 -10.44 8.19 21.40
C GLU A 116 -10.12 7.00 22.31
N GLY A 117 -8.89 6.88 22.82
CA GLY A 117 -8.47 5.83 23.74
C GLY A 117 -8.33 4.44 23.11
N GLN A 118 -8.26 4.34 21.79
CA GLN A 118 -8.09 3.10 21.03
C GLN A 118 -6.63 2.67 20.93
N PHE A 119 -5.72 3.65 20.90
CA PHE A 119 -4.28 3.43 20.93
C PHE A 119 -3.66 3.93 22.23
N ARG A 120 -2.50 3.38 22.61
CA ARG A 120 -1.79 3.75 23.85
C ARG A 120 -1.47 5.25 23.88
N ALA A 121 -1.74 5.90 25.01
CA ALA A 121 -1.55 7.36 25.17
C ALA A 121 -0.10 7.84 24.95
N ALA A 122 0.89 6.97 25.16
CA ALA A 122 2.31 7.31 25.00
C ALA A 122 2.82 7.20 23.55
N LEU A 123 1.96 6.92 22.56
CA LEU A 123 2.40 6.82 21.17
C LEU A 123 2.72 8.19 20.58
N ASP A 124 3.92 8.31 20.00
CA ASP A 124 4.26 9.37 19.07
C ASP A 124 3.70 9.01 17.68
N ALA A 125 2.53 9.55 17.34
CA ALA A 125 1.83 9.20 16.11
C ALA A 125 2.65 9.43 14.82
N PRO A 126 3.31 10.59 14.59
CA PRO A 126 4.23 10.76 13.47
C PRO A 126 5.36 9.73 13.42
N PHE A 127 5.97 9.40 14.56
CA PHE A 127 7.04 8.40 14.61
C PHE A 127 6.53 7.00 14.24
N ILE A 128 5.39 6.60 14.80
CA ILE A 128 4.75 5.31 14.50
C ILE A 128 4.32 5.24 13.03
N ALA A 129 3.76 6.31 12.46
CA ALA A 129 3.41 6.38 11.04
C ALA A 129 4.64 6.12 10.13
N ARG A 130 5.81 6.67 10.48
CA ARG A 130 7.07 6.37 9.75
C ARG A 130 7.46 4.91 9.84
N ILE A 131 7.32 4.28 11.01
CA ILE A 131 7.62 2.85 11.17
C ILE A 131 6.67 2.00 10.33
N ILE A 132 5.37 2.29 10.33
CA ILE A 132 4.37 1.59 9.50
C ILE A 132 4.76 1.69 8.02
N LEU A 133 5.12 2.89 7.54
CA LEU A 133 5.56 3.08 6.15
C LEU A 133 6.88 2.34 5.84
N ALA A 134 7.84 2.33 6.76
CA ALA A 134 9.10 1.60 6.60
C ALA A 134 8.88 0.08 6.53
N GLN A 135 7.91 -0.45 7.27
CA GLN A 135 7.56 -1.87 7.25
C GLN A 135 7.08 -2.33 5.85
N PHE A 136 6.44 -1.47 5.05
CA PHE A 136 6.10 -1.83 3.66
C PHE A 136 7.35 -2.12 2.83
N SER A 137 8.42 -1.34 3.01
CA SER A 137 9.70 -1.60 2.33
C SER A 137 10.36 -2.90 2.81
N LEU A 138 10.18 -3.25 4.10
CA LEU A 138 10.64 -4.51 4.65
C LEU A 138 9.88 -5.70 4.04
N VAL A 139 8.55 -5.63 3.89
CA VAL A 139 7.76 -6.69 3.25
C VAL A 139 8.24 -6.97 1.82
N LEU A 140 8.58 -5.93 1.08
CA LEU A 140 9.04 -6.03 -0.32
C LEU A 140 10.52 -6.41 -0.46
N ASN A 141 11.24 -6.62 0.65
CA ASN A 141 12.66 -6.91 0.59
C ASN A 141 12.91 -8.40 0.29
N GLU A 142 13.17 -8.71 -0.98
CA GLU A 142 13.43 -10.07 -1.47
C GLU A 142 14.70 -10.70 -0.87
N GLN A 143 15.63 -9.92 -0.30
CA GLN A 143 16.79 -10.49 0.41
C GLN A 143 16.38 -11.16 1.73
N PHE A 144 15.35 -10.62 2.39
CA PHE A 144 14.80 -11.21 3.63
C PHE A 144 13.65 -12.17 3.33
N PHE A 145 12.85 -11.87 2.30
CA PHE A 145 11.63 -12.61 1.96
C PHE A 145 11.61 -13.02 0.50
N PRO A 146 12.42 -14.03 0.11
CA PRO A 146 12.48 -14.51 -1.27
C PRO A 146 11.11 -15.06 -1.71
N PRO A 147 10.51 -14.53 -2.80
CA PRO A 147 9.12 -14.83 -3.18
C PRO A 147 8.90 -16.26 -3.68
N ASP A 148 9.97 -16.97 -4.06
CA ASP A 148 9.96 -18.39 -4.41
C ASP A 148 9.82 -19.32 -3.20
N GLN A 149 10.07 -18.80 -1.99
CA GLN A 149 10.07 -19.59 -0.75
C GLN A 149 9.04 -19.10 0.26
N ILE A 150 8.73 -17.80 0.26
CA ILE A 150 7.92 -17.16 1.28
C ILE A 150 6.74 -16.41 0.65
N ASN A 151 5.54 -16.69 1.17
CA ASN A 151 4.34 -15.98 0.76
C ASN A 151 4.36 -14.53 1.29
N LEU A 152 4.47 -13.55 0.38
CA LEU A 152 4.48 -12.13 0.75
C LEU A 152 3.24 -11.70 1.55
N GLY A 153 2.08 -12.32 1.30
CA GLY A 153 0.87 -12.04 2.07
C GLY A 153 0.97 -12.54 3.52
N GLU A 154 1.69 -13.63 3.78
CA GLU A 154 1.98 -14.09 5.13
C GLU A 154 3.01 -13.19 5.83
N VAL A 155 4.06 -12.76 5.12
CA VAL A 155 5.03 -11.79 5.64
C VAL A 155 4.33 -10.51 6.08
N TYR A 156 3.48 -9.98 5.20
CA TYR A 156 2.70 -8.78 5.48
C TYR A 156 1.87 -8.92 6.77
N ARG A 157 1.08 -9.99 6.88
CA ARG A 157 0.24 -10.26 8.07
C ARG A 157 1.08 -10.39 9.34
N ASN A 158 2.20 -11.11 9.28
CA ASN A 158 3.06 -11.34 10.43
C ASN A 158 3.86 -10.09 10.87
N ILE A 159 4.09 -9.14 9.96
CA ILE A 159 4.70 -7.85 10.30
C ILE A 159 3.65 -6.89 10.88
N PHE A 160 2.56 -6.65 10.15
CA PHE A 160 1.64 -5.57 10.51
C PHE A 160 0.70 -5.93 11.66
N PHE A 161 0.22 -7.18 11.76
CA PHE A 161 -0.85 -7.48 12.71
C PHE A 161 -0.36 -7.49 14.16
N PRO A 162 0.73 -8.19 14.51
CA PRO A 162 1.27 -8.12 15.87
C PRO A 162 1.68 -6.70 16.23
N TYR A 163 2.20 -5.94 15.25
CA TYR A 163 2.59 -4.56 15.44
C TYR A 163 1.40 -3.68 15.83
N VAL A 164 0.33 -3.64 15.01
CA VAL A 164 -0.88 -2.86 15.33
C VAL A 164 -1.53 -3.32 16.63
N ARG A 165 -1.60 -4.64 16.86
CA ARG A 165 -2.11 -5.21 18.12
C ARG A 165 -1.35 -4.65 19.33
N GLY A 166 -0.03 -4.51 19.22
CA GLY A 166 0.82 -3.93 20.26
C GLY A 166 0.64 -2.42 20.46
N LEU A 167 0.00 -1.71 19.53
CA LEU A 167 -0.32 -0.29 19.65
C LEU A 167 -1.67 -0.03 20.34
N CYS A 168 -2.58 -1.00 20.27
CA CYS A 168 -3.94 -0.88 20.80
C CYS A 168 -3.98 -0.88 22.34
N THR A 169 -4.97 -0.19 22.90
CA THR A 169 -5.45 -0.40 24.27
C THR A 169 -6.37 -1.63 24.35
N GLU A 170 -6.84 -1.99 25.53
CA GLU A 170 -7.88 -3.03 25.66
C GLU A 170 -9.14 -2.69 24.86
N GLU A 171 -9.55 -1.42 24.83
CA GLU A 171 -10.71 -0.98 24.07
C GLU A 171 -10.45 -1.04 22.55
N GLY A 172 -9.29 -0.58 22.09
CA GLY A 172 -8.89 -0.75 20.69
C GLY A 172 -8.83 -2.23 20.28
N MET A 173 -8.37 -3.10 21.17
CA MET A 173 -8.36 -4.55 20.96
C MET A 173 -9.77 -5.14 20.81
N ARG A 174 -10.74 -4.64 21.57
CA ARG A 174 -12.14 -5.07 21.51
C ARG A 174 -12.78 -4.69 20.17
N LEU A 175 -12.53 -3.47 19.69
CA LEU A 175 -13.02 -2.97 18.40
C LEU A 175 -12.43 -3.74 17.20
N THR A 176 -11.19 -4.20 17.33
CA THR A 176 -10.44 -4.83 16.23
C THR A 176 -10.62 -6.34 16.15
N ALA A 177 -11.11 -7.00 17.21
CA ALA A 177 -11.28 -8.45 17.25
C ALA A 177 -12.08 -9.05 16.07
N PRO A 178 -13.21 -8.45 15.61
CA PRO A 178 -13.95 -8.95 14.45
C PRO A 178 -13.17 -8.84 13.13
N HIS A 179 -12.35 -7.79 13.00
CA HIS A 179 -11.53 -7.55 11.81
C HIS A 179 -10.37 -8.53 11.73
N PHE A 180 -9.66 -8.75 12.84
CA PHE A 180 -8.57 -9.73 12.90
C PHE A 180 -9.02 -11.15 12.56
N ALA A 181 -10.23 -11.56 12.97
CA ALA A 181 -10.78 -12.88 12.65
C ALA A 181 -11.07 -13.08 11.16
N ARG A 182 -11.41 -12.00 10.43
CA ARG A 182 -11.66 -12.04 8.98
C ARG A 182 -10.36 -12.04 8.17
N MET A 183 -9.31 -11.41 8.67
CA MET A 183 -8.05 -11.22 7.93
C MET A 183 -7.14 -12.47 7.88
N TRP A 184 -7.40 -13.47 8.73
CA TRP A 184 -6.69 -14.76 8.75
C TRP A 184 -7.40 -15.88 7.96
N LYS A 185 -8.60 -15.60 7.43
CA LYS A 185 -9.23 -16.42 6.38
C LYS A 185 -8.71 -15.98 5.01
#